data_AF-A0A7L3GLN3-F1
#
_entry.id   AF-A0A7L3GLN3-F1
#
_cell.length_a   1.000
_cell.length_b   1.000
_cell.length_c   1.000
_cell.angle_alpha   90.00
_cell.angle_beta   90.00
_cell.angle_gamma   90.00
#
_symmetry.space_group_name_H-M   'P 1'
#
loop_
_entity.id
_entity.type
_entity.pdbx_description
1 polymer ?
#
loop_
_entity_poly.entity_id
_entity_poly.type
_entity_poly.pdbx_seq_one_letter_code
_entity_poly.pdbx_strand_id
1 'polypeptide(L)'
;QAQRLWRRMGLKSPTPAALGVLLALALLALAHLPPSLDRSPHLQPASSPLSPRWEVAAPLSRGQACSERPPAPPARLRRDQPPGRGRRWQWRLAGDAPLWLSDDDLQKMQLLASGWVVSKTRVPAHGQVLRVGLRAVGDTEGDTSPADPEGDCQDGRCGLIKRPSDLYEVLAFHLDRVLGLNRSLPAVARRFTSHLLPYSYTNGSLRPIIWWVPDLQHLEDANNDQNSCALGWLQYQEMLKPRRPTLVTGDAPCSSIPRGEWSRLALFDFLLQVHDRLDRYCCGFQPDPSEPCVEERLHEKCRNPAELVLVHILVRKSAPSRLVFIDNAGRPHHPEEKLNFRLLQGIDSFPAAAVATLRSGRLHSLLLESLRMDRELWESQGGAEGLRPLLRTIDRRARILLRYIQEHNLTVFGDSP
;
A
#
# COMPACT_ATOMS: atom_id res chain seq x y z
N GLN A 1 37.37 20.48 -14.16
CA GLN A 1 36.04 20.36 -13.50
C GLN A 1 35.58 18.92 -13.23
N ALA A 2 36.16 17.87 -13.84
CA ALA A 2 35.74 16.48 -13.62
C ALA A 2 36.18 15.84 -12.27
N GLN A 3 37.16 16.40 -11.55
CA GLN A 3 37.66 15.80 -10.29
C GLN A 3 36.79 16.10 -9.05
N ARG A 4 35.79 16.98 -9.13
CA ARG A 4 34.90 17.30 -7.98
C ARG A 4 33.66 16.40 -7.86
N LEU A 5 33.32 15.63 -8.90
CA LEU A 5 32.17 14.71 -8.88
C LEU A 5 32.46 13.40 -8.13
N TRP A 6 33.70 12.91 -8.18
CA TRP A 6 34.06 11.60 -7.64
C TRP A 6 34.20 11.55 -6.12
N ARG A 7 34.51 12.68 -5.46
CA ARG A 7 34.61 12.74 -3.98
C ARG A 7 33.25 12.70 -3.26
N ARG A 8 32.12 12.88 -3.95
CA ARG A 8 30.76 12.80 -3.35
C ARG A 8 30.17 11.39 -3.30
N MET A 9 30.76 10.41 -4.00
CA MET A 9 30.20 9.05 -4.12
C MET A 9 31.08 7.94 -3.50
N GLY A 10 32.15 8.29 -2.75
CA GLY A 10 32.98 7.31 -2.04
C GLY A 10 33.76 6.31 -2.92
N LEU A 11 33.82 6.53 -4.24
CA LEU A 11 34.49 5.65 -5.20
C LEU A 11 35.85 6.21 -5.61
N LYS A 12 36.86 5.35 -5.71
CA LYS A 12 38.20 5.71 -6.21
C LYS A 12 38.12 6.01 -7.71
N SER A 13 38.85 7.03 -8.16
CA SER A 13 38.91 7.41 -9.57
C SER A 13 39.48 6.27 -10.44
N PRO A 14 38.87 5.96 -11.59
CA PRO A 14 39.39 4.92 -12.47
C PRO A 14 40.75 5.31 -13.04
N THR A 15 41.62 4.32 -13.23
CA THR A 15 42.94 4.51 -13.84
C THR A 15 42.78 4.88 -15.32
N PRO A 16 43.70 5.67 -15.90
CA PRO A 16 43.61 6.11 -17.30
C PRO A 16 43.54 4.94 -18.30
N ALA A 17 44.06 3.77 -17.94
CA ALA A 17 43.93 2.54 -18.72
C ALA A 17 42.47 2.05 -18.85
N ALA A 18 41.66 2.16 -17.78
CA ALA A 18 40.25 1.74 -17.80
C ALA A 18 39.37 2.67 -18.66
N LEU A 19 39.71 3.96 -18.71
CA LEU A 19 39.08 4.93 -19.61
C LEU A 19 39.41 4.64 -21.08
N GLY A 20 40.64 4.22 -21.38
CA GLY A 20 41.04 3.80 -22.72
C GLY A 20 40.26 2.59 -23.23
N VAL A 21 40.03 1.58 -22.37
CA VAL A 21 39.26 0.38 -22.73
C VAL A 21 37.79 0.71 -22.97
N LEU A 22 37.18 1.56 -22.14
CA LEU A 22 35.79 1.99 -22.33
C LEU A 22 35.59 2.80 -23.62
N LEU A 23 36.55 3.64 -23.98
CA LEU A 23 36.50 4.40 -25.23
C LEU A 23 36.66 3.48 -26.45
N ALA A 24 37.55 2.48 -26.38
CA ALA A 24 37.74 1.50 -27.44
C ALA A 24 36.48 0.64 -27.66
N LEU A 25 35.82 0.20 -26.59
CA LEU A 25 34.57 -0.55 -26.66
C LEU A 25 33.41 0.28 -27.23
N ALA A 26 33.34 1.57 -26.90
CA ALA A 26 32.33 2.48 -27.46
C ALA A 26 32.55 2.72 -28.97
N LEU A 27 33.80 2.85 -29.40
CA LEU A 27 34.15 2.99 -30.83
C LEU A 27 33.88 1.70 -31.62
N LEU A 28 34.14 0.53 -31.03
CA LEU A 28 33.77 -0.77 -31.60
C LEU A 28 32.24 -0.94 -31.75
N ALA A 29 31.46 -0.47 -30.78
CA ALA A 29 30.01 -0.51 -30.86
C ALA A 29 29.45 0.38 -31.98
N LEU A 30 30.07 1.53 -32.24
CA LEU A 30 29.68 2.43 -33.34
C LEU A 30 30.04 1.89 -34.72
N ALA A 31 31.09 1.05 -34.82
CA ALA A 31 31.51 0.43 -36.08
C ALA A 31 30.63 -0.78 -36.52
N HIS A 32 29.74 -1.26 -35.65
CA HIS A 32 28.88 -2.42 -35.90
C HIS A 32 27.38 -2.09 -36.04
N LEU A 33 27.03 -0.82 -36.23
CA LEU A 33 25.66 -0.41 -36.55
C LEU A 33 25.37 -0.66 -38.05
N PRO A 34 24.28 -1.38 -38.41
CA PRO A 34 23.87 -1.53 -39.80
C PRO A 34 23.33 -0.21 -40.37
N PRO A 35 23.45 0.03 -41.69
CA PRO A 35 23.01 1.29 -42.30
C PRO A 35 21.49 1.44 -42.27
N SER A 36 21.04 2.67 -42.03
CA SER A 36 19.64 3.09 -42.05
C SER A 36 19.04 2.97 -43.46
N LEU A 37 17.91 2.26 -43.58
CA LEU A 37 17.09 2.21 -44.78
C LEU A 37 16.16 3.43 -44.83
N ASP A 38 16.55 4.41 -45.63
CA ASP A 38 15.71 5.50 -46.09
C ASP A 38 15.10 5.12 -47.46
N ARG A 39 13.76 5.08 -47.56
CA ARG A 39 13.06 5.25 -48.84
C ARG A 39 11.57 5.62 -48.65
N SER A 40 11.27 6.90 -48.81
CA SER A 40 10.02 7.37 -49.44
C SER A 40 10.24 7.50 -50.96
N PRO A 41 9.18 7.47 -51.80
CA PRO A 41 8.68 8.75 -52.33
C PRO A 41 7.16 8.85 -52.56
N HIS A 42 6.65 10.05 -52.26
CA HIS A 42 5.64 10.87 -52.95
C HIS A 42 4.27 10.31 -53.43
N LEU A 43 3.20 10.92 -52.91
CA LEU A 43 2.12 11.55 -53.70
C LEU A 43 1.46 12.70 -52.91
N GLN A 44 1.06 13.75 -53.62
CA GLN A 44 0.82 15.14 -53.21
C GLN A 44 -0.64 15.45 -52.74
N PRO A 45 -0.94 16.69 -52.25
CA PRO A 45 -2.02 16.99 -51.32
C PRO A 45 -3.31 17.56 -51.98
N ALA A 46 -4.41 17.54 -51.24
CA ALA A 46 -5.63 18.28 -51.55
C ALA A 46 -6.16 19.06 -50.34
N SER A 47 -6.12 20.39 -50.50
CA SER A 47 -7.18 21.38 -50.20
C SER A 47 -7.86 21.42 -48.82
N SER A 48 -7.63 22.53 -48.11
CA SER A 48 -8.48 23.08 -47.03
C SER A 48 -9.84 23.57 -47.57
N PRO A 49 -10.83 23.79 -46.67
CA PRO A 49 -11.31 25.16 -46.50
C PRO A 49 -11.64 25.60 -45.06
N LEU A 50 -11.19 26.83 -44.75
CA LEU A 50 -11.87 27.94 -44.08
C LEU A 50 -12.71 27.74 -42.81
N SER A 51 -12.19 28.25 -41.70
CA SER A 51 -12.95 28.83 -40.57
C SER A 51 -13.56 30.19 -40.93
N PRO A 52 -14.50 30.70 -40.11
CA PRO A 52 -14.52 32.13 -39.80
C PRO A 52 -14.35 32.40 -38.31
N ARG A 53 -13.41 33.31 -38.01
CA ARG A 53 -13.24 34.03 -36.74
C ARG A 53 -14.28 35.15 -36.64
N TRP A 54 -14.68 35.47 -35.41
CA TRP A 54 -15.26 36.76 -35.06
C TRP A 54 -14.38 37.43 -33.99
N GLU A 55 -13.88 38.62 -34.31
CA GLU A 55 -13.34 39.62 -33.38
C GLU A 55 -13.92 40.97 -33.83
N VAL A 56 -14.55 41.71 -32.92
CA VAL A 56 -14.81 43.15 -33.08
C VAL A 56 -14.56 43.86 -31.74
N ALA A 57 -13.46 44.60 -31.75
CA ALA A 57 -13.20 45.95 -31.23
C ALA A 57 -13.79 46.44 -29.88
N ALA A 58 -12.87 46.96 -29.05
CA ALA A 58 -13.12 47.96 -28.01
C ALA A 58 -13.42 49.35 -28.60
N PRO A 59 -13.90 50.29 -27.77
CA PRO A 59 -13.13 51.53 -27.63
C PRO A 59 -12.94 52.01 -26.19
N LEU A 60 -11.90 52.84 -26.05
CA LEU A 60 -11.43 53.57 -24.87
C LEU A 60 -12.42 54.63 -24.36
N SER A 61 -12.35 54.93 -23.06
CA SER A 61 -12.47 56.29 -22.54
C SER A 61 -11.80 56.45 -21.16
N ARG A 62 -10.99 57.50 -21.07
CA ARG A 62 -10.22 58.00 -19.93
C ARG A 62 -11.12 58.52 -18.79
N GLY A 63 -10.63 58.38 -17.55
CA GLY A 63 -11.10 59.14 -16.39
C GLY A 63 -10.19 58.93 -15.18
N GLN A 64 -9.41 59.95 -14.83
CA GLN A 64 -8.35 60.00 -13.82
C GLN A 64 -8.89 60.61 -12.51
N ALA A 65 -8.57 60.02 -11.35
CA ALA A 65 -8.39 60.76 -10.09
C ALA A 65 -7.76 59.88 -8.99
N CYS A 66 -6.71 60.40 -8.37
CA CYS A 66 -6.00 59.89 -7.20
C CYS A 66 -6.84 59.99 -5.92
N SER A 67 -6.65 59.08 -4.95
CA SER A 67 -6.55 59.46 -3.54
C SER A 67 -5.89 58.37 -2.67
N GLU A 68 -4.74 58.75 -2.13
CA GLU A 68 -4.07 58.45 -0.85
C GLU A 68 -4.46 57.23 0.02
N ARG A 69 -3.41 56.48 0.40
CA ARG A 69 -3.38 55.58 1.57
C ARG A 69 -3.10 56.37 2.85
N PRO A 70 -3.65 55.92 4.00
CA PRO A 70 -2.97 56.03 5.29
C PRO A 70 -2.55 54.65 5.86
N PRO A 71 -1.62 54.62 6.84
CA PRO A 71 -0.78 53.46 7.14
C PRO A 71 -1.40 52.50 8.17
N ALA A 72 -1.08 51.22 8.06
CA ALA A 72 -1.42 50.21 9.08
C ALA A 72 -0.29 50.07 10.12
N PRO A 73 -0.59 49.76 11.40
CA PRO A 73 0.31 49.93 12.55
C PRO A 73 1.27 48.75 12.74
N PRO A 74 2.26 48.86 13.67
CA PRO A 74 3.46 48.04 13.65
C PRO A 74 3.25 46.59 14.10
N ALA A 75 4.10 45.73 13.55
CA ALA A 75 4.24 44.32 13.88
C ALA A 75 4.43 44.11 15.40
N ARG A 76 3.40 43.55 16.05
CA ARG A 76 3.57 42.96 17.38
C ARG A 76 4.16 41.57 17.21
N LEU A 77 5.31 41.32 17.85
CA LEU A 77 5.81 39.98 18.17
C LEU A 77 4.66 39.18 18.78
N ARG A 78 4.10 38.24 18.02
CA ARG A 78 3.12 37.29 18.53
C ARG A 78 3.92 36.14 19.13
N ARG A 79 4.11 36.24 20.44
CA ARG A 79 4.54 35.18 21.35
C ARG A 79 3.88 33.86 20.96
N ASP A 80 4.68 32.80 20.82
CA ASP A 80 4.25 31.44 20.50
C ASP A 80 3.05 31.02 21.37
N GLN A 81 1.89 30.87 20.73
CA GLN A 81 0.78 30.09 21.25
C GLN A 81 0.79 28.75 20.52
N PRO A 82 0.76 27.61 21.24
CA PRO A 82 0.77 26.30 20.61
C PRO A 82 -0.52 26.11 19.81
N PRO A 83 -0.46 25.56 18.59
CA PRO A 83 -1.65 25.31 17.81
C PRO A 83 -2.45 24.17 18.46
N GLY A 84 -3.69 24.48 18.84
CA GLY A 84 -4.79 23.53 19.01
C GLY A 84 -4.64 22.54 20.16
N ARG A 85 -5.28 22.84 21.30
CA ARG A 85 -5.73 21.80 22.22
C ARG A 85 -6.48 20.73 21.42
N GLY A 86 -5.92 19.53 21.38
CA GLY A 86 -6.47 18.39 20.67
C GLY A 86 -7.94 18.19 21.03
N ARG A 87 -8.80 18.10 20.01
CA ARG A 87 -10.13 17.54 20.18
C ARG A 87 -9.94 16.09 20.60
N ARG A 88 -10.12 15.85 21.89
CA ARG A 88 -10.06 14.54 22.54
C ARG A 88 -10.82 13.53 21.68
N TRP A 89 -10.13 12.50 21.20
CA TRP A 89 -10.74 11.29 20.66
C TRP A 89 -11.50 10.64 21.81
N GLN A 90 -12.78 10.97 21.93
CA GLN A 90 -13.69 10.34 22.88
C GLN A 90 -14.57 9.40 22.07
N TRP A 91 -14.10 8.16 21.90
CA TRP A 91 -14.99 7.04 21.65
C TRP A 91 -15.93 6.99 22.85
N ARG A 92 -17.11 7.60 22.73
CA ARG A 92 -18.10 7.53 23.81
C ARG A 92 -18.67 6.13 23.80
N LEU A 93 -18.24 5.34 24.78
CA LEU A 93 -18.78 4.02 25.15
C LEU A 93 -18.73 2.94 24.05
N ALA A 94 -18.58 1.70 24.48
CA ALA A 94 -18.65 0.48 23.66
C ALA A 94 -19.96 0.28 22.87
N GLY A 95 -20.88 1.25 22.86
CA GLY A 95 -22.17 1.20 22.16
C GLY A 95 -22.20 1.88 20.79
N ASP A 96 -21.24 2.74 20.47
CA ASP A 96 -21.20 3.51 19.20
C ASP A 96 -20.19 2.95 18.17
N ALA A 97 -19.33 2.01 18.57
CA ALA A 97 -18.35 1.40 17.67
C ALA A 97 -18.98 0.29 16.82
N PRO A 98 -18.63 0.19 15.52
CA PRO A 98 -19.14 -0.88 14.69
C PRO A 98 -18.77 -2.27 15.21
N LEU A 99 -19.72 -3.21 15.19
CA LEU A 99 -19.58 -4.55 15.78
C LEU A 99 -18.44 -5.41 15.20
N TRP A 100 -17.90 -5.02 14.05
CA TRP A 100 -16.78 -5.71 13.39
C TRP A 100 -15.40 -5.20 13.81
N LEU A 101 -15.32 -4.13 14.61
CA LEU A 101 -14.08 -3.69 15.23
C LEU A 101 -14.03 -4.22 16.66
N SER A 102 -13.01 -5.02 16.97
CA SER A 102 -12.82 -5.54 18.31
C SER A 102 -12.32 -4.45 19.28
N ASP A 103 -12.48 -4.67 20.59
CA ASP A 103 -11.89 -3.76 21.60
C ASP A 103 -10.37 -3.62 21.43
N ASP A 104 -9.72 -4.71 21.02
CA ASP A 104 -8.28 -4.73 20.73
C ASP A 104 -7.93 -3.86 19.51
N ASP A 105 -8.75 -3.91 18.44
CA ASP A 105 -8.61 -3.02 17.29
C ASP A 105 -8.74 -1.56 17.70
N LEU A 106 -9.79 -1.22 18.47
CA LEU A 106 -10.07 0.15 18.90
C LEU A 106 -8.93 0.70 19.79
N GLN A 107 -8.41 -0.11 20.70
CA GLN A 107 -7.26 0.27 21.54
C GLN A 107 -6.01 0.54 20.70
N LYS A 108 -5.69 -0.35 19.76
CA LYS A 108 -4.54 -0.20 18.87
C LYS A 108 -4.71 1.01 17.94
N MET A 109 -5.88 1.20 17.35
CA MET A 109 -6.19 2.40 16.53
C MET A 109 -6.00 3.68 17.34
N GLN A 110 -6.48 3.71 18.59
CA GLN A 110 -6.33 4.88 19.47
C GLN A 110 -4.86 5.19 19.75
N LEU A 111 -4.05 4.18 20.06
CA LEU A 111 -2.61 4.33 20.28
C LEU A 111 -1.91 4.84 19.01
N LEU A 112 -2.21 4.25 17.85
CA LEU A 112 -1.61 4.63 16.58
C LEU A 112 -1.97 6.07 16.18
N ALA A 113 -3.22 6.48 16.36
CA ALA A 113 -3.71 7.80 15.97
C ALA A 113 -3.20 8.92 16.88
N SER A 114 -3.09 8.66 18.19
CA SER A 114 -2.85 9.71 19.19
C SER A 114 -1.58 9.57 20.02
N GLY A 115 -0.96 8.39 20.05
CA GLY A 115 0.18 8.09 20.91
C GLY A 115 1.40 8.96 20.59
N TRP A 116 2.14 9.36 21.62
CA TRP A 116 3.38 10.11 21.47
C TRP A 116 4.47 9.23 20.90
N VAL A 117 5.15 9.70 19.85
CA VAL A 117 6.33 9.01 19.32
C VAL A 117 7.48 9.22 20.31
N VAL A 118 7.93 8.14 20.95
CA VAL A 118 8.99 8.15 21.98
C VAL A 118 10.32 7.57 21.48
N SER A 119 10.28 6.73 20.45
CA SER A 119 11.45 6.13 19.84
C SER A 119 11.26 5.93 18.34
N LYS A 120 12.36 5.75 17.61
CA LYS A 120 12.34 5.40 16.18
C LYS A 120 13.48 4.47 15.82
N THR A 121 13.21 3.55 14.91
CA THR A 121 14.18 2.59 14.38
C THR A 121 13.94 2.43 12.89
N ARG A 122 15.02 2.45 12.09
CA ARG A 122 14.93 2.16 10.65
C ARG A 122 14.68 0.67 10.45
N VAL A 123 13.81 0.33 9.51
CA VAL A 123 13.63 -1.06 9.07
C VAL A 123 14.68 -1.32 7.98
N PRO A 124 15.56 -2.34 8.13
CA PRO A 124 16.52 -2.71 7.09
C PRO A 124 15.85 -2.94 5.73
N ALA A 125 16.55 -2.62 4.63
CA ALA A 125 16.08 -2.76 3.25
C ALA A 125 14.74 -2.03 2.88
N HIS A 126 14.10 -1.34 3.83
CA HIS A 126 12.87 -0.58 3.61
C HIS A 126 13.06 0.92 3.92
N GLY A 127 13.83 1.62 3.10
CA GLY A 127 14.30 2.99 3.37
C GLY A 127 13.21 4.07 3.55
N GLN A 128 11.96 3.77 3.21
CA GLN A 128 10.81 4.68 3.36
C GLN A 128 9.79 4.22 4.41
N VAL A 129 10.15 3.21 5.22
CA VAL A 129 9.37 2.70 6.34
C VAL A 129 10.14 2.95 7.63
N LEU A 130 9.43 3.37 8.68
CA LEU A 130 10.03 3.64 9.98
C LEU A 130 9.23 2.96 11.09
N ARG A 131 9.91 2.15 11.92
CA ARG A 131 9.34 1.62 13.16
C ARG A 131 9.42 2.67 14.24
N VAL A 132 8.34 2.88 14.97
CA VAL A 132 8.27 3.85 16.07
C VAL A 132 7.66 3.22 17.31
N GLY A 133 8.22 3.55 18.47
CA GLY A 133 7.57 3.30 19.76
C GLY A 133 6.59 4.43 20.09
N LEU A 134 5.45 4.05 20.65
CA LEU A 134 4.33 4.93 20.97
C LEU A 134 3.97 4.83 22.45
N ARG A 135 3.69 5.96 23.08
CA ARG A 135 3.15 6.01 24.45
C ARG A 135 1.76 6.61 24.44
N ALA A 136 0.83 6.04 25.19
CA ALA A 136 -0.55 6.54 25.21
C ALA A 136 -0.62 7.94 25.82
N VAL A 137 -1.60 8.73 25.39
CA VAL A 137 -1.83 10.07 25.94
C VAL A 137 -2.45 9.91 27.33
N GLY A 138 -1.67 10.19 28.38
CA GLY A 138 -2.14 10.08 29.78
C GLY A 138 -1.31 9.12 30.63
N ASP A 139 -0.44 8.31 30.03
CA ASP A 139 0.61 7.60 30.77
C ASP A 139 1.53 8.67 31.39
N THR A 140 1.52 8.76 32.72
CA THR A 140 2.23 9.79 33.49
C THR A 140 3.71 9.86 33.12
N GLU A 141 4.26 11.06 33.04
CA GLU A 141 5.70 11.38 32.87
C GLU A 141 6.62 10.79 33.98
N GLY A 142 6.08 9.98 34.89
CA GLY A 142 6.76 9.44 36.07
C GLY A 142 7.66 8.23 35.84
N ASP A 143 7.50 7.50 34.73
CA ASP A 143 8.49 6.50 34.31
C ASP A 143 9.44 7.12 33.29
N THR A 144 10.42 7.88 33.80
CA THR A 144 11.64 8.31 33.10
C THR A 144 12.60 7.14 32.88
N SER A 145 12.09 5.92 32.71
CA SER A 145 12.90 4.83 32.20
C SER A 145 13.27 5.15 30.75
N PRO A 146 14.55 5.01 30.36
CA PRO A 146 14.95 5.23 28.98
C PRO A 146 14.07 4.38 28.07
N ALA A 147 13.60 4.95 26.96
CA ALA A 147 12.79 4.23 26.00
C ALA A 147 13.54 2.94 25.61
N ASP A 148 12.99 1.78 25.96
CA ASP A 148 13.45 0.48 25.49
C ASP A 148 12.71 0.20 24.19
N PRO A 149 13.33 0.46 23.02
CA PRO A 149 12.63 0.39 21.75
C PRO A 149 12.22 -1.03 21.38
N GLU A 150 12.82 -2.05 22.02
CA GLU A 150 12.46 -3.44 21.79
C GLU A 150 11.41 -3.90 22.79
N GLY A 151 11.58 -3.59 24.09
CA GLY A 151 10.58 -3.85 25.13
C GLY A 151 9.22 -3.21 24.81
N ASP A 152 9.20 -1.94 24.38
CA ASP A 152 7.96 -1.26 23.98
C ASP A 152 7.25 -1.96 22.81
N CYS A 153 8.02 -2.51 21.85
CA CYS A 153 7.44 -3.25 20.73
C CYS A 153 6.90 -4.61 21.16
N GLN A 154 7.56 -5.31 22.09
CA GLN A 154 7.08 -6.57 22.66
C GLN A 154 5.76 -6.36 23.43
N ASP A 155 5.60 -5.21 24.09
CA ASP A 155 4.35 -4.81 24.75
C ASP A 155 3.25 -4.36 23.75
N GLY A 156 3.49 -4.46 22.45
CA GLY A 156 2.54 -4.06 21.42
C GLY A 156 2.37 -2.54 21.29
N ARG A 157 3.35 -1.75 21.78
CA ARG A 157 3.32 -0.29 21.75
C ARG A 157 4.08 0.31 20.57
N CYS A 158 4.21 -0.43 19.47
CA CYS A 158 4.92 0.03 18.28
C CYS A 158 4.03 0.11 17.04
N GLY A 159 4.47 0.94 16.08
CA GLY A 159 3.86 1.03 14.77
C GLY A 159 4.88 1.24 13.65
N LEU A 160 4.47 0.93 12.43
CA LEU A 160 5.21 1.14 11.19
C LEU A 160 4.60 2.30 10.41
N ILE A 161 5.34 3.40 10.29
CA ILE A 161 4.97 4.51 9.43
C ILE A 161 5.42 4.19 8.01
N LYS A 162 4.48 4.11 7.06
CA LYS A 162 4.80 3.88 5.63
C LYS A 162 4.73 5.16 4.80
N ARG A 163 4.80 5.00 3.47
CA ARG A 163 4.78 6.10 2.49
C ARG A 163 3.39 6.71 2.38
N PRO A 164 3.26 7.98 1.98
CA PRO A 164 1.96 8.59 1.74
C PRO A 164 1.15 7.87 0.65
N SER A 165 1.83 7.27 -0.33
CA SER A 165 1.22 6.46 -1.39
C SER A 165 0.53 5.20 -0.88
N ASP A 166 0.92 4.73 0.31
CA ASP A 166 0.43 3.47 0.90
C ASP A 166 -0.83 3.71 1.77
N LEU A 167 -1.44 4.91 1.73
CA LEU A 167 -2.59 5.29 2.56
C LEU A 167 -3.77 4.30 2.49
N TYR A 168 -3.90 3.59 1.36
CA TYR A 168 -4.91 2.56 1.14
C TYR A 168 -4.78 1.34 2.06
N GLU A 169 -3.66 1.17 2.78
CA GLU A 169 -3.54 0.21 3.88
C GLU A 169 -4.62 0.40 4.95
N VAL A 170 -5.03 1.66 5.19
CA VAL A 170 -6.11 1.97 6.13
C VAL A 170 -7.44 1.42 5.62
N LEU A 171 -7.76 1.64 4.34
CA LEU A 171 -8.95 1.04 3.72
C LEU A 171 -8.91 -0.49 3.81
N ALA A 172 -7.75 -1.08 3.52
CA ALA A 172 -7.57 -2.52 3.55
C ALA A 172 -7.85 -3.11 4.94
N PHE A 173 -7.38 -2.45 6.00
CA PHE A 173 -7.71 -2.84 7.37
C PHE A 173 -9.21 -2.79 7.67
N HIS A 174 -9.89 -1.70 7.31
CA HIS A 174 -11.33 -1.58 7.52
C HIS A 174 -12.14 -2.60 6.69
N LEU A 175 -11.69 -2.91 5.47
CA LEU A 175 -12.30 -3.93 4.62
C LEU A 175 -12.17 -5.33 5.22
N ASP A 176 -10.99 -5.69 5.71
CA ASP A 176 -10.75 -6.98 6.38
C ASP A 176 -11.73 -7.20 7.54
N ARG A 177 -11.93 -6.18 8.37
CA ARG A 177 -12.87 -6.23 9.51
C ARG A 177 -14.32 -6.31 9.06
N VAL A 178 -14.75 -5.48 8.11
CA VAL A 178 -16.12 -5.53 7.55
C VAL A 178 -16.46 -6.88 6.93
N LEU A 179 -15.48 -7.54 6.31
CA LEU A 179 -15.65 -8.88 5.73
C LEU A 179 -15.55 -10.01 6.77
N GLY A 180 -15.19 -9.71 8.01
CA GLY A 180 -15.00 -10.69 9.08
C GLY A 180 -13.75 -11.56 8.91
N LEU A 181 -12.78 -11.13 8.09
CA LEU A 181 -11.57 -11.91 7.83
C LEU A 181 -10.65 -11.93 9.04
N ASN A 182 -10.47 -10.77 9.69
CA ASN A 182 -9.65 -10.60 10.89
C ASN A 182 -8.19 -11.09 10.68
N ARG A 183 -7.53 -10.64 9.60
CA ARG A 183 -6.16 -11.05 9.22
C ARG A 183 -5.20 -9.90 9.00
N SER A 184 -5.68 -8.74 8.54
CA SER A 184 -4.86 -7.54 8.46
C SER A 184 -4.62 -6.90 9.84
N LEU A 185 -3.57 -6.10 9.92
CA LEU A 185 -3.18 -5.40 11.15
C LEU A 185 -3.90 -4.05 11.29
N PRO A 186 -4.19 -3.59 12.52
CA PRO A 186 -4.75 -2.26 12.75
C PRO A 186 -3.92 -1.17 12.07
N ALA A 187 -4.58 -0.33 11.29
CA ALA A 187 -3.96 0.73 10.54
C ALA A 187 -4.81 2.00 10.63
N VAL A 188 -4.15 3.14 10.79
CA VAL A 188 -4.80 4.46 10.78
C VAL A 188 -3.99 5.47 9.97
N ALA A 189 -4.66 6.48 9.46
CA ALA A 189 -4.05 7.63 8.84
C ALA A 189 -3.61 8.63 9.92
N ARG A 190 -2.41 9.18 9.77
CA ARG A 190 -1.86 10.15 10.72
C ARG A 190 -0.94 11.15 10.04
N ARG A 191 -1.06 12.42 10.42
CA ARG A 191 -0.03 13.44 10.15
C ARG A 191 0.92 13.48 11.34
N PHE A 192 2.20 13.32 11.07
CA PHE A 192 3.21 13.30 12.11
C PHE A 192 3.83 14.69 12.29
N THR A 193 4.05 15.05 13.56
CA THR A 193 4.65 16.34 13.95
C THR A 193 5.79 16.16 14.97
N SER A 194 6.12 14.93 15.35
CA SER A 194 7.16 14.65 16.35
C SER A 194 8.53 15.09 15.86
N HIS A 195 9.25 15.84 16.70
CA HIS A 195 10.62 16.29 16.45
C HIS A 195 11.63 15.14 16.35
N LEU A 196 11.30 13.95 16.85
CA LEU A 196 12.15 12.76 16.68
C LEU A 196 12.19 12.29 15.23
N LEU A 197 11.16 12.57 14.45
CA LEU A 197 11.02 12.07 13.09
C LEU A 197 11.75 12.97 12.08
N PRO A 198 12.32 12.41 11.00
CA PRO A 198 12.89 13.22 9.92
C PRO A 198 11.84 14.11 9.25
N TYR A 199 12.25 15.24 8.67
CA TYR A 199 11.34 16.16 7.97
C TYR A 199 10.49 15.50 6.89
N SER A 200 11.02 14.48 6.20
CA SER A 200 10.24 13.72 5.20
C SER A 200 8.98 13.06 5.77
N TYR A 201 8.92 12.81 7.09
CA TYR A 201 7.76 12.26 7.79
C TYR A 201 6.88 13.34 8.42
N THR A 202 7.39 14.56 8.63
CA THR A 202 6.69 15.67 9.30
C THR A 202 6.40 16.86 8.39
N ASN A 203 6.51 16.68 7.07
CA ASN A 203 6.23 17.68 6.04
C ASN A 203 4.72 17.98 5.86
N GLY A 204 3.89 17.55 6.81
CA GLY A 204 2.45 17.66 6.76
C GLY A 204 1.76 16.60 5.89
N SER A 205 2.45 15.71 5.19
CA SER A 205 1.80 14.63 4.42
C SER A 205 1.06 13.64 5.34
N LEU A 206 -0.12 13.19 4.91
CA LEU A 206 -0.85 12.12 5.59
C LEU A 206 -0.19 10.78 5.27
N ARG A 207 0.01 9.94 6.27
CA ARG A 207 0.67 8.63 6.13
C ARG A 207 -0.12 7.57 6.89
N PRO A 208 -0.19 6.34 6.39
CA PRO A 208 -0.65 5.23 7.20
C PRO A 208 0.41 4.91 8.26
N ILE A 209 -0.06 4.57 9.46
CA ILE A 209 0.72 3.89 10.48
C ILE A 209 0.01 2.58 10.84
N ILE A 210 0.74 1.48 10.75
CA ILE A 210 0.23 0.13 10.95
C ILE A 210 0.80 -0.41 12.25
N TRP A 211 -0.01 -1.12 13.04
CA TRP A 211 0.44 -1.74 14.27
C TRP A 211 1.60 -2.73 14.00
N TRP A 212 2.65 -2.65 14.81
CA TRP A 212 3.78 -3.57 14.74
C TRP A 212 3.48 -4.83 15.55
N VAL A 213 3.41 -5.98 14.87
CA VAL A 213 3.21 -7.28 15.52
C VAL A 213 4.57 -7.82 15.97
N PRO A 214 4.80 -8.02 17.28
CA PRO A 214 6.12 -8.45 17.77
C PRO A 214 6.46 -9.90 17.45
N ASP A 215 5.46 -10.78 17.35
CA ASP A 215 5.65 -12.22 17.13
C ASP A 215 5.42 -12.65 15.67
N LEU A 216 5.52 -11.70 14.73
CA LEU A 216 5.52 -12.01 13.30
C LEU A 216 6.73 -12.88 12.96
N GLN A 217 6.49 -14.01 12.28
CA GLN A 217 7.56 -14.93 11.93
C GLN A 217 8.18 -14.54 10.59
N HIS A 218 9.48 -14.26 10.57
CA HIS A 218 10.24 -14.05 9.35
C HIS A 218 11.23 -15.19 9.14
N LEU A 219 11.42 -15.61 7.89
CA LEU A 219 12.56 -16.40 7.48
C LEU A 219 13.82 -15.55 7.56
N GLU A 220 14.94 -16.20 7.87
CA GLU A 220 16.26 -15.63 7.69
C GLU A 220 16.63 -15.70 6.21
N ASP A 221 16.03 -14.84 5.38
CA ASP A 221 16.35 -14.76 3.95
C ASP A 221 17.11 -13.47 3.59
N ALA A 222 18.02 -13.60 2.62
CA ALA A 222 18.83 -12.47 2.15
C ALA A 222 18.04 -11.50 1.26
N ASN A 223 16.92 -11.96 0.70
CA ASN A 223 16.11 -11.20 -0.24
C ASN A 223 15.06 -10.33 0.44
N ASN A 224 14.85 -10.51 1.76
CA ASN A 224 13.89 -9.75 2.55
C ASN A 224 12.50 -9.76 1.91
N ASP A 225 12.08 -10.92 1.40
CA ASP A 225 10.79 -11.15 0.75
C ASP A 225 9.62 -11.19 1.77
N GLN A 226 9.95 -10.98 3.06
CA GLN A 226 9.08 -10.98 4.24
C GLN A 226 8.13 -12.19 4.26
N ASN A 227 8.70 -13.38 4.17
CA ASN A 227 7.97 -14.65 4.24
C ASN A 227 8.22 -15.36 5.58
N SER A 228 7.24 -16.11 6.09
CA SER A 228 7.41 -17.08 7.19
C SER A 228 7.77 -18.48 6.69
N CYS A 229 7.54 -18.74 5.39
CA CYS A 229 7.86 -19.96 4.70
C CYS A 229 8.04 -19.67 3.20
N ALA A 230 9.04 -20.29 2.56
CA ALA A 230 9.34 -20.05 1.15
C ALA A 230 8.40 -20.89 0.27
N LEU A 231 7.67 -20.25 -0.63
CA LEU A 231 6.65 -20.92 -1.44
C LEU A 231 6.70 -20.46 -2.90
N GLY A 232 6.89 -21.41 -3.82
CA GLY A 232 6.77 -21.19 -5.26
C GLY A 232 5.33 -21.29 -5.75
N TRP A 233 5.03 -20.73 -6.92
CA TRP A 233 3.70 -20.78 -7.54
C TRP A 233 3.20 -22.21 -7.74
N LEU A 234 4.05 -23.11 -8.26
CA LEU A 234 3.68 -24.51 -8.48
C LEU A 234 3.38 -25.24 -7.17
N GLN A 235 4.15 -24.99 -6.12
CA GLN A 235 3.94 -25.58 -4.79
C GLN A 235 2.64 -25.07 -4.17
N TYR A 236 2.39 -23.76 -4.25
CA TYR A 236 1.13 -23.15 -3.83
C TYR A 236 -0.07 -23.80 -4.51
N GLN A 237 -0.04 -23.93 -5.84
CA GLN A 237 -1.12 -24.54 -6.60
C GLN A 237 -1.32 -26.03 -6.25
N GLU A 238 -0.26 -26.78 -5.97
CA GLU A 238 -0.37 -28.16 -5.50
C GLU A 238 -1.03 -28.24 -4.11
N MET A 239 -0.68 -27.34 -3.19
CA MET A 239 -1.25 -27.29 -1.84
C MET A 239 -2.74 -26.96 -1.81
N LEU A 240 -3.25 -26.23 -2.81
CA LEU A 240 -4.67 -25.90 -2.91
C LEU A 240 -5.53 -27.09 -3.35
N LYS A 241 -4.95 -28.09 -4.04
CA LYS A 241 -5.70 -29.26 -4.51
C LYS A 241 -6.32 -29.99 -3.32
N PRO A 242 -7.57 -30.49 -3.44
CA PRO A 242 -8.16 -31.34 -2.41
C PRO A 242 -7.25 -32.55 -2.16
N ARG A 243 -6.79 -32.73 -0.91
CA ARG A 243 -5.93 -33.87 -0.56
C ARG A 243 -6.66 -35.18 -0.87
N ARG A 244 -6.01 -36.07 -1.64
CA ARG A 244 -6.27 -37.51 -1.55
C ARG A 244 -5.72 -38.03 -0.21
N PRO A 245 -6.29 -39.10 0.37
CA PRO A 245 -5.81 -39.67 1.62
C PRO A 245 -4.47 -40.38 1.39
N THR A 246 -3.38 -39.63 1.40
CA THR A 246 -2.03 -40.17 1.45
C THR A 246 -1.19 -39.32 2.39
N LEU A 247 -0.43 -39.99 3.26
CA LEU A 247 0.55 -39.38 4.16
C LEU A 247 1.55 -38.57 3.32
N VAL A 248 1.36 -37.26 3.24
CA VAL A 248 2.43 -36.35 2.84
C VAL A 248 3.23 -36.08 4.09
N THR A 249 4.51 -36.47 4.04
CA THR A 249 5.58 -36.13 4.98
C THR A 249 5.45 -34.68 5.44
N GLY A 250 5.57 -34.44 6.73
CA GLY A 250 5.33 -33.15 7.40
C GLY A 250 6.29 -32.01 7.06
N ASP A 251 6.96 -32.05 5.91
CA ASP A 251 8.08 -31.17 5.53
C ASP A 251 7.76 -30.19 4.39
N ALA A 252 6.52 -30.13 3.91
CA ALA A 252 6.17 -29.16 2.86
C ALA A 252 6.12 -27.73 3.45
N PRO A 253 6.74 -26.72 2.80
CA PRO A 253 6.67 -25.34 3.24
C PRO A 253 5.21 -24.86 3.41
N CYS A 254 4.94 -24.10 4.48
CA CYS A 254 3.62 -23.55 4.78
C CYS A 254 2.50 -24.58 5.02
N SER A 255 2.82 -25.87 5.24
CA SER A 255 1.81 -26.94 5.40
C SER A 255 0.90 -26.80 6.62
N SER A 256 1.28 -25.99 7.61
CA SER A 256 0.46 -25.63 8.77
C SER A 256 -0.72 -24.72 8.42
N ILE A 257 -0.69 -24.06 7.26
CA ILE A 257 -1.68 -23.08 6.83
C ILE A 257 -2.82 -23.81 6.10
N PRO A 258 -4.05 -23.83 6.65
CA PRO A 258 -5.16 -24.54 6.05
C PRO A 258 -5.66 -23.81 4.79
N ARG A 259 -6.27 -24.56 3.85
CA ARG A 259 -6.79 -24.02 2.58
C ARG A 259 -7.71 -22.81 2.75
N GLY A 260 -8.54 -22.80 3.81
CA GLY A 260 -9.43 -21.68 4.10
C GLY A 260 -8.72 -20.34 4.33
N GLU A 261 -7.47 -20.35 4.83
CA GLU A 261 -6.68 -19.11 4.96
C GLU A 261 -6.26 -18.56 3.60
N TRP A 262 -5.88 -19.43 2.67
CA TRP A 262 -5.58 -19.05 1.29
C TRP A 262 -6.82 -18.52 0.58
N SER A 263 -8.00 -19.09 0.84
CA SER A 263 -9.27 -18.56 0.35
C SER A 263 -9.60 -17.17 0.88
N ARG A 264 -9.38 -16.92 2.19
CA ARG A 264 -9.53 -15.58 2.79
C ARG A 264 -8.59 -14.59 2.12
N LEU A 265 -7.34 -15.00 1.91
CA LEU A 265 -6.32 -14.18 1.29
C LEU A 265 -6.69 -13.81 -0.15
N ALA A 266 -7.02 -14.80 -0.98
CA ALA A 266 -7.38 -14.61 -2.38
C ALA A 266 -8.60 -13.69 -2.55
N LEU A 267 -9.62 -13.83 -1.69
CA LEU A 267 -10.78 -12.94 -1.68
C LEU A 267 -10.36 -11.49 -1.42
N PHE A 268 -9.55 -11.29 -0.38
CA PHE A 268 -9.10 -9.96 0.03
C PHE A 268 -8.21 -9.30 -1.03
N ASP A 269 -7.22 -10.03 -1.51
CA ASP A 269 -6.28 -9.57 -2.53
C ASP A 269 -6.98 -9.29 -3.86
N PHE A 270 -8.01 -10.06 -4.24
CA PHE A 270 -8.81 -9.78 -5.43
C PHE A 270 -9.61 -8.48 -5.30
N LEU A 271 -10.27 -8.22 -4.17
CA LEU A 271 -11.04 -6.98 -4.01
C LEU A 271 -10.14 -5.74 -4.07
N LEU A 272 -8.96 -5.81 -3.44
CA LEU A 272 -8.00 -4.72 -3.39
C LEU A 272 -7.04 -4.67 -4.59
N GLN A 273 -6.97 -5.74 -5.37
CA GLN A 273 -5.96 -5.96 -6.41
C GLN A 273 -4.52 -5.91 -5.87
N VAL A 274 -4.30 -6.52 -4.69
CA VAL A 274 -2.96 -6.77 -4.12
C VAL A 274 -2.37 -7.98 -4.85
N HIS A 275 -1.78 -7.74 -6.00
CA HIS A 275 -1.30 -8.83 -6.85
C HIS A 275 0.10 -9.31 -6.47
N ASP A 276 0.97 -8.45 -5.95
CA ASP A 276 2.38 -8.74 -5.69
C ASP A 276 2.59 -9.99 -4.80
N ARG A 277 1.65 -10.24 -3.87
CA ARG A 277 1.72 -11.38 -2.92
C ARG A 277 1.66 -12.75 -3.60
N LEU A 278 0.65 -12.95 -4.46
CA LEU A 278 0.38 -14.24 -5.13
C LEU A 278 0.84 -14.27 -6.60
N ASP A 279 1.04 -13.10 -7.19
CA ASP A 279 1.42 -12.88 -8.58
C ASP A 279 2.40 -11.70 -8.72
N ARG A 280 3.51 -11.76 -7.97
CA ARG A 280 4.65 -10.82 -7.99
C ARG A 280 5.11 -10.41 -9.38
N TYR A 281 4.94 -11.30 -10.35
CA TYR A 281 5.44 -11.15 -11.72
C TYR A 281 4.38 -10.62 -12.68
N CYS A 282 3.17 -10.31 -12.20
CA CYS A 282 2.02 -9.86 -12.98
C CYS A 282 1.66 -10.80 -14.14
N CYS A 283 1.72 -12.12 -13.92
CA CYS A 283 1.44 -13.09 -14.97
C CYS A 283 -0.06 -13.26 -15.25
N GLY A 284 -0.93 -12.79 -14.35
CA GLY A 284 -2.38 -13.00 -14.41
C GLY A 284 -3.18 -11.92 -15.15
N PHE A 285 -2.53 -10.85 -15.59
CA PHE A 285 -3.17 -9.74 -16.31
C PHE A 285 -2.14 -9.05 -17.21
N GLN A 286 -2.58 -8.09 -18.01
CA GLN A 286 -1.68 -7.22 -18.75
C GLN A 286 -1.30 -6.01 -17.86
N PRO A 287 -0.10 -5.99 -17.25
CA PRO A 287 0.30 -4.89 -16.38
C PRO A 287 0.52 -3.60 -17.16
N ASP A 288 0.25 -2.47 -16.52
CA ASP A 288 0.66 -1.18 -17.05
C ASP A 288 2.20 -1.06 -16.97
N PRO A 289 2.86 -0.28 -17.86
CA PRO A 289 4.32 -0.17 -17.88
C PRO A 289 4.96 0.33 -16.56
N SER A 290 4.17 1.00 -15.72
CA SER A 290 4.60 1.50 -14.40
C SER A 290 4.42 0.49 -13.26
N GLU A 291 3.91 -0.72 -13.54
CA GLU A 291 3.84 -1.76 -12.53
C GLU A 291 5.27 -2.25 -12.19
N PRO A 292 5.62 -2.42 -10.90
CA PRO A 292 6.98 -2.80 -10.49
C PRO A 292 7.50 -4.07 -11.17
N CYS A 293 6.63 -5.06 -11.38
CA CYS A 293 6.96 -6.30 -12.09
C CYS A 293 7.46 -6.08 -13.53
N VAL A 294 7.06 -4.98 -14.17
CA VAL A 294 7.50 -4.59 -15.52
C VAL A 294 8.77 -3.75 -15.45
N GLU A 295 8.79 -2.73 -14.59
CA GLU A 295 9.95 -1.85 -14.42
C GLU A 295 11.21 -2.64 -14.01
N GLU A 296 11.04 -3.64 -13.14
CA GLU A 296 12.10 -4.52 -12.66
C GLU A 296 12.34 -5.75 -13.57
N ARG A 297 11.65 -5.83 -14.71
CA ARG A 297 11.72 -6.94 -15.69
C ARG A 297 11.40 -8.33 -15.12
N LEU A 298 10.68 -8.38 -14.00
CA LEU A 298 10.24 -9.62 -13.40
C LEU A 298 9.25 -10.37 -14.31
N HIS A 299 8.39 -9.65 -15.02
CA HIS A 299 7.36 -10.22 -15.90
C HIS A 299 7.91 -11.20 -16.96
N GLU A 300 9.18 -11.07 -17.36
CA GLU A 300 9.84 -12.01 -18.30
C GLU A 300 9.83 -13.46 -17.79
N LYS A 301 9.80 -13.66 -16.47
CA LYS A 301 9.76 -14.98 -15.82
C LYS A 301 8.41 -15.69 -15.93
N CYS A 302 7.35 -15.01 -16.35
CA CYS A 302 6.04 -15.63 -16.55
C CYS A 302 6.04 -16.79 -17.56
N ARG A 303 7.09 -16.90 -18.39
CA ARG A 303 7.31 -18.02 -19.32
C ARG A 303 7.59 -19.35 -18.61
N ASN A 304 8.09 -19.32 -17.38
CA ASN A 304 8.45 -20.51 -16.61
C ASN A 304 7.85 -20.47 -15.20
N PRO A 305 6.72 -21.17 -14.96
CA PRO A 305 6.07 -21.19 -13.66
C PRO A 305 6.96 -21.66 -12.49
N ALA A 306 8.03 -22.41 -12.76
CA ALA A 306 8.97 -22.88 -11.73
C ALA A 306 9.83 -21.75 -11.15
N GLU A 307 9.95 -20.61 -11.83
CA GLU A 307 10.71 -19.44 -11.37
C GLU A 307 9.86 -18.45 -10.56
N LEU A 308 8.56 -18.69 -10.48
CA LEU A 308 7.62 -17.78 -9.81
C LEU A 308 7.55 -18.11 -8.33
N VAL A 309 7.84 -17.12 -7.48
CA VAL A 309 7.74 -17.21 -6.03
C VAL A 309 6.66 -16.29 -5.47
N LEU A 310 6.09 -16.68 -4.34
CA LEU A 310 5.20 -15.85 -3.54
C LEU A 310 6.01 -15.04 -2.52
N VAL A 311 5.48 -13.88 -2.14
CA VAL A 311 6.09 -12.97 -1.15
C VAL A 311 5.05 -12.54 -0.14
N HIS A 312 5.47 -11.94 0.97
CA HIS A 312 4.58 -11.46 2.04
C HIS A 312 3.64 -12.54 2.60
N ILE A 313 4.08 -13.80 2.60
CA ILE A 313 3.35 -14.94 3.19
C ILE A 313 3.76 -15.05 4.66
N LEU A 314 2.98 -14.43 5.54
CA LEU A 314 3.33 -14.31 6.95
C LEU A 314 2.33 -15.00 7.87
N VAL A 315 2.87 -15.55 8.96
CA VAL A 315 2.12 -16.06 10.11
C VAL A 315 2.72 -15.49 11.40
N ARG A 316 1.97 -15.61 12.49
CA ARG A 316 2.48 -15.32 13.85
C ARG A 316 3.08 -16.58 14.44
N LYS A 317 4.15 -16.45 15.23
CA LYS A 317 4.72 -17.57 16.01
C LYS A 317 3.67 -18.18 16.96
N SER A 318 2.81 -17.34 17.54
CA SER A 318 1.72 -17.77 18.43
C SER A 318 0.55 -18.45 17.68
N ALA A 319 0.43 -18.26 16.37
CA ALA A 319 -0.66 -18.79 15.55
C ALA A 319 -0.17 -19.17 14.13
N PRO A 320 0.66 -20.21 14.00
CA PRO A 320 1.37 -20.55 12.76
C PRO A 320 0.47 -21.13 11.64
N SER A 321 -0.82 -21.32 11.94
CA SER A 321 -1.85 -21.74 10.99
C SER A 321 -2.70 -20.58 10.46
N ARG A 322 -2.45 -19.34 10.90
CA ARG A 322 -3.24 -18.16 10.49
C ARG A 322 -2.35 -17.17 9.75
N LEU A 323 -2.78 -16.79 8.55
CA LEU A 323 -2.08 -15.80 7.76
C LEU A 323 -2.20 -14.40 8.40
N VAL A 324 -1.20 -13.57 8.17
CA VAL A 324 -1.21 -12.14 8.51
C VAL A 324 -1.09 -11.36 7.22
N PHE A 325 -2.04 -10.46 6.98
CA PHE A 325 -2.07 -9.66 5.75
C PHE A 325 -1.29 -8.38 5.94
N ILE A 326 -0.14 -8.26 5.27
CA ILE A 326 0.70 -7.05 5.26
C ILE A 326 0.86 -6.51 3.84
N ASP A 327 1.25 -5.25 3.70
CA ASP A 327 1.50 -4.64 2.39
C ASP A 327 0.24 -4.65 1.51
N ASN A 328 -0.87 -4.18 2.08
CA ASN A 328 -2.22 -4.27 1.54
C ASN A 328 -2.70 -3.01 0.81
N ALA A 329 -1.81 -2.06 0.50
CA ALA A 329 -2.20 -0.81 -0.16
C ALA A 329 -2.95 -1.03 -1.49
N GLY A 330 -2.70 -2.16 -2.16
CA GLY A 330 -3.45 -2.60 -3.33
C GLY A 330 -3.41 -1.62 -4.51
N ARG A 331 -4.36 -1.77 -5.42
CA ARG A 331 -4.50 -0.94 -6.64
C ARG A 331 -5.95 -0.43 -6.76
N PRO A 332 -6.30 0.66 -6.05
CA PRO A 332 -7.67 1.19 -6.00
C PRO A 332 -8.19 1.70 -7.34
N HIS A 333 -7.28 2.13 -8.24
CA HIS A 333 -7.62 2.65 -9.57
C HIS A 333 -7.41 1.61 -10.68
N HIS A 334 -7.09 0.35 -10.34
CA HIS A 334 -6.91 -0.70 -11.33
C HIS A 334 -8.21 -0.93 -12.11
N PRO A 335 -8.18 -0.88 -13.46
CA PRO A 335 -9.38 -0.99 -14.28
C PRO A 335 -10.05 -2.36 -14.16
N GLU A 336 -11.38 -2.39 -14.27
CA GLU A 336 -12.21 -3.58 -14.08
C GLU A 336 -11.96 -4.64 -15.17
N GLU A 337 -11.61 -4.21 -16.37
CA GLU A 337 -11.29 -5.08 -17.51
C GLU A 337 -9.91 -5.74 -17.42
N LYS A 338 -9.05 -5.29 -16.49
CA LYS A 338 -7.71 -5.85 -16.27
C LYS A 338 -7.55 -6.53 -14.90
N LEU A 339 -8.64 -6.86 -14.21
CA LEU A 339 -8.55 -7.51 -12.90
C LEU A 339 -7.75 -8.81 -12.98
N ASN A 340 -6.91 -9.03 -11.97
CA ASN A 340 -6.06 -10.21 -11.90
C ASN A 340 -6.83 -11.43 -11.35
N PHE A 341 -7.39 -12.24 -12.24
CA PHE A 341 -8.09 -13.47 -11.87
C PHE A 341 -7.15 -14.62 -11.49
N ARG A 342 -5.84 -14.53 -11.77
CA ARG A 342 -4.86 -15.53 -11.34
C ARG A 342 -4.81 -15.66 -9.82
N LEU A 343 -5.14 -14.59 -9.10
CA LEU A 343 -5.26 -14.60 -7.63
C LEU A 343 -6.29 -15.62 -7.11
N LEU A 344 -7.29 -15.96 -7.93
CA LEU A 344 -8.35 -16.92 -7.58
C LEU A 344 -8.02 -18.35 -8.04
N GLN A 345 -6.92 -18.55 -8.77
CA GLN A 345 -6.61 -19.85 -9.38
C GLN A 345 -6.35 -20.92 -8.31
N GLY A 346 -7.08 -22.04 -8.41
CA GLY A 346 -6.99 -23.16 -7.47
C GLY A 346 -7.85 -23.01 -6.23
N ILE A 347 -8.48 -21.85 -6.00
CA ILE A 347 -9.40 -21.64 -4.89
C ILE A 347 -10.75 -22.29 -5.20
N ASP A 348 -11.19 -23.20 -4.32
CA ASP A 348 -12.42 -24.00 -4.51
C ASP A 348 -13.59 -23.55 -3.61
N SER A 349 -13.30 -22.67 -2.64
CA SER A 349 -14.24 -22.30 -1.59
C SER A 349 -13.91 -20.94 -0.96
N PHE A 350 -14.92 -20.21 -0.49
CA PHE A 350 -14.76 -18.90 0.16
C PHE A 350 -15.47 -18.80 1.53
N PRO A 351 -15.05 -17.89 2.42
CA PRO A 351 -15.69 -17.71 3.72
C PRO A 351 -17.15 -17.28 3.56
N ALA A 352 -18.07 -18.03 4.18
CA ALA A 352 -19.52 -17.80 4.06
C ALA A 352 -19.92 -16.42 4.58
N ALA A 353 -19.34 -15.96 5.69
CA ALA A 353 -19.62 -14.63 6.26
C ALA A 353 -19.23 -13.51 5.30
N ALA A 354 -18.02 -13.56 4.74
CA ALA A 354 -17.55 -12.59 3.76
C ALA A 354 -18.45 -12.58 2.51
N VAL A 355 -18.74 -13.75 1.93
CA VAL A 355 -19.62 -13.86 0.75
C VAL A 355 -21.03 -13.35 1.05
N ALA A 356 -21.58 -13.61 2.25
CA ALA A 356 -22.87 -13.08 2.67
C ALA A 356 -22.85 -11.54 2.75
N THR A 357 -21.79 -10.95 3.33
CA THR A 357 -21.60 -9.50 3.35
C THR A 357 -21.57 -8.92 1.93
N LEU A 358 -20.82 -9.54 1.00
CA LEU A 358 -20.79 -9.10 -0.40
C LEU A 358 -22.18 -9.19 -1.07
N ARG A 359 -22.90 -10.30 -0.87
CA ARG A 359 -24.24 -10.52 -1.45
C ARG A 359 -25.30 -9.58 -0.89
N SER A 360 -25.13 -9.11 0.34
CA SER A 360 -26.09 -8.18 0.98
C SER A 360 -26.21 -6.83 0.27
N GLY A 361 -25.23 -6.46 -0.57
CA GLY A 361 -25.17 -5.15 -1.20
C GLY A 361 -24.85 -3.99 -0.23
N ARG A 362 -24.52 -4.30 1.03
CA ARG A 362 -24.22 -3.30 2.08
C ARG A 362 -22.73 -2.99 2.24
N LEU A 363 -21.85 -3.59 1.45
CA LEU A 363 -20.40 -3.43 1.62
C LEU A 363 -19.97 -1.95 1.67
N HIS A 364 -20.44 -1.13 0.73
CA HIS A 364 -20.18 0.30 0.71
C HIS A 364 -20.64 1.03 1.98
N SER A 365 -21.86 0.78 2.48
CA SER A 365 -22.35 1.49 3.68
C SER A 365 -21.60 1.04 4.95
N LEU A 366 -21.31 -0.25 5.07
CA LEU A 366 -20.50 -0.80 6.15
C LEU A 366 -19.09 -0.21 6.16
N LEU A 367 -18.46 -0.10 4.99
CA LEU A 367 -17.14 0.53 4.86
C LEU A 367 -17.15 2.00 5.23
N LEU A 368 -18.18 2.77 4.83
CA LEU A 368 -18.30 4.16 5.27
C LEU A 368 -18.42 4.29 6.78
N GLU A 369 -19.23 3.43 7.41
CA GLU A 369 -19.39 3.40 8.87
C GLU A 369 -18.07 3.06 9.56
N SER A 370 -17.34 2.07 9.04
CA SER A 370 -16.02 1.66 9.53
C SER A 370 -14.97 2.76 9.38
N LEU A 371 -14.84 3.35 8.19
CA LEU A 371 -13.82 4.36 7.86
C LEU A 371 -14.03 5.68 8.60
N ARG A 372 -15.26 5.98 9.03
CA ARG A 372 -15.55 7.17 9.85
C ARG A 372 -14.80 7.13 11.19
N MET A 373 -14.40 5.94 11.65
CA MET A 373 -13.57 5.76 12.85
C MET A 373 -12.14 6.26 12.65
N ASP A 374 -11.67 6.42 11.41
CA ASP A 374 -10.43 7.12 11.12
C ASP A 374 -10.72 8.56 10.71
N ARG A 375 -10.71 9.48 11.69
CA ARG A 375 -11.04 10.89 11.45
C ARG A 375 -10.08 11.57 10.47
N GLU A 376 -8.79 11.29 10.56
CA GLU A 376 -7.78 11.92 9.71
C GLU A 376 -7.96 11.49 8.26
N LEU A 377 -8.17 10.19 8.02
CA LEU A 377 -8.53 9.70 6.69
C LEU A 377 -9.86 10.34 6.24
N TRP A 378 -10.91 10.21 7.04
CA TRP A 378 -12.25 10.68 6.70
C TRP A 378 -12.28 12.15 6.31
N GLU A 379 -11.74 13.04 7.16
CA GLU A 379 -11.71 14.48 6.88
C GLU A 379 -10.81 14.80 5.66
N SER A 380 -9.66 14.13 5.52
CA SER A 380 -8.76 14.36 4.39
C SER A 380 -9.34 13.96 3.03
N GLN A 381 -10.24 12.99 3.01
CA GLN A 381 -10.91 12.51 1.81
C GLN A 381 -12.22 13.26 1.53
N GLY A 382 -12.57 14.31 2.29
CA GLY A 382 -13.85 15.01 2.10
C GLY A 382 -15.07 14.25 2.61
N GLY A 383 -14.86 13.36 3.59
CA GLY A 383 -15.88 12.53 4.21
C GLY A 383 -16.47 11.49 3.27
N ALA A 384 -17.76 11.21 3.44
CA ALA A 384 -18.45 10.17 2.68
C ALA A 384 -18.37 10.42 1.16
N GLU A 385 -18.61 11.66 0.73
CA GLU A 385 -18.68 12.00 -0.71
C GLU A 385 -17.36 11.74 -1.44
N GLY A 386 -16.22 12.09 -0.86
CA GLY A 386 -14.94 11.85 -1.54
C GLY A 386 -14.44 10.41 -1.41
N LEU A 387 -14.92 9.62 -0.45
CA LEU A 387 -14.68 8.17 -0.39
C LEU A 387 -15.58 7.36 -1.33
N ARG A 388 -16.76 7.86 -1.71
CA ARG A 388 -17.73 7.13 -2.58
C ARG A 388 -17.12 6.56 -3.87
N PRO A 389 -16.31 7.29 -4.66
CA PRO A 389 -15.76 6.74 -5.91
C PRO A 389 -14.92 5.49 -5.67
N LEU A 390 -14.06 5.52 -4.66
CA LEU A 390 -13.21 4.41 -4.25
C LEU A 390 -14.05 3.20 -3.79
N LEU A 391 -15.02 3.43 -2.91
CA LEU A 391 -15.86 2.35 -2.39
C LEU A 391 -16.75 1.74 -3.48
N ARG A 392 -17.20 2.53 -4.47
CA ARG A 392 -17.90 2.00 -5.64
C ARG A 392 -17.02 1.06 -6.47
N THR A 393 -15.73 1.32 -6.59
CA THR A 393 -14.81 0.39 -7.26
C THR A 393 -14.75 -0.95 -6.53
N ILE A 394 -14.65 -0.94 -5.20
CA ILE A 394 -14.65 -2.17 -4.40
C ILE A 394 -15.96 -2.93 -4.54
N ASP A 395 -17.11 -2.24 -4.50
CA ASP A 395 -18.43 -2.85 -4.73
C ASP A 395 -18.54 -3.52 -6.11
N ARG A 396 -18.01 -2.88 -7.16
CA ARG A 396 -18.04 -3.46 -8.51
C ARG A 396 -17.18 -4.71 -8.59
N ARG A 397 -15.97 -4.69 -8.03
CA ARG A 397 -15.11 -5.87 -7.91
C ARG A 397 -15.76 -6.99 -7.10
N ALA A 398 -16.49 -6.65 -6.03
CA ALA A 398 -17.26 -7.63 -5.27
C ALA A 398 -18.34 -8.32 -6.12
N ARG A 399 -19.07 -7.57 -6.96
CA ARG A 399 -20.05 -8.16 -7.89
C ARG A 399 -19.38 -9.07 -8.92
N ILE A 400 -18.21 -8.69 -9.43
CA ILE A 400 -17.43 -9.52 -10.36
C ILE A 400 -16.98 -10.81 -9.67
N LEU A 401 -16.48 -10.73 -8.42
CA LEU A 401 -16.11 -11.92 -7.64
C LEU A 401 -17.32 -12.83 -7.38
N LEU A 402 -18.47 -12.28 -7.02
CA LEU A 402 -19.70 -13.06 -6.80
C LEU A 402 -20.14 -13.78 -8.08
N ARG A 403 -20.03 -13.12 -9.24
CA ARG A 403 -20.30 -13.74 -10.53
C ARG A 403 -19.31 -14.87 -10.81
N TYR A 404 -18.02 -14.65 -10.57
CA TYR A 404 -16.99 -15.68 -10.71
C TYR A 404 -17.28 -16.91 -9.83
N ILE A 405 -17.64 -16.69 -8.56
CA ILE A 405 -18.04 -17.78 -7.64
C ILE A 405 -19.20 -18.60 -8.20
N GLN A 406 -20.20 -17.93 -8.78
CA GLN A 406 -21.37 -18.58 -9.37
C GLN A 406 -21.03 -19.34 -10.66
N GLU A 407 -20.33 -18.71 -11.60
CA GLU A 407 -19.98 -19.29 -12.91
C GLU A 407 -19.05 -20.51 -12.78
N HIS A 408 -18.18 -20.51 -11.77
CA HIS A 408 -17.25 -21.60 -11.49
C HIS A 408 -17.75 -22.61 -10.45
N ASN A 409 -19.00 -22.49 -9.98
CA ASN A 409 -19.61 -23.38 -8.97
C ASN A 409 -18.75 -23.52 -7.69
N LEU A 410 -18.14 -22.42 -7.24
CA LEU A 410 -17.28 -22.42 -6.06
C LEU A 410 -18.14 -22.46 -4.79
N THR A 411 -17.66 -23.17 -3.78
CA THR A 411 -18.41 -23.40 -2.54
C THR A 411 -18.16 -22.32 -1.51
N VAL A 412 -18.90 -22.36 -0.40
CA VAL A 412 -18.64 -21.52 0.77
C VAL A 412 -18.44 -22.38 2.02
N PHE A 413 -17.62 -21.92 2.96
CA PHE A 413 -17.39 -22.61 4.23
C PHE A 413 -17.70 -21.70 5.43
N GLY A 414 -18.21 -22.29 6.50
CA GLY A 414 -18.42 -21.57 7.77
C GLY A 414 -17.08 -21.30 8.45
N ASP A 415 -16.98 -20.16 9.13
CA ASP A 415 -15.82 -19.89 9.98
C ASP A 415 -15.86 -20.88 11.16
N SER A 416 -14.75 -21.60 11.37
CA SER A 416 -14.52 -22.27 12.65
C SER A 416 -14.13 -21.18 13.66
N PRO A 417 -14.74 -21.16 14.86
CA PRO A 417 -14.49 -20.12 15.87
C PRO A 417 -13.02 -19.97 16.26
#